data_AF-A0A3D1S0Y4-F1
#
_entry.id   AF-A0A3D1S0Y4-F1
#
_cell.length_a   1.000
_cell.length_b   1.000
_cell.length_c   1.000
_cell.angle_alpha   90.00
_cell.angle_beta   90.00
_cell.angle_gamma   90.00
#
_symmetry.space_group_name_H-M   'P 1'
#
loop_
_entity.id
_entity.type
_entity.pdbx_description
1 polymer ?
#
loop_
_entity_poly.entity_id
_entity_poly.type
_entity_poly.pdbx_seq_one_letter_code
_entity_poly.pdbx_strand_id
1 'polypeptide(L)'
;MNQLTVKALLPLFLLSTTVLTAQAHTEQDTLWHIHTANKATNTLSSQHFTLDESRLAQDLTQAQYAQVQVPGPDGVMHTFRLRDAGIMPAKLAAKFPNIRAFTGINITDPSLTGRFNFSSKGMSAMFDAPLDNDLERIFIDPIMDTDNEYRSYKVTPEAQQLAQQRFTKYAPKVMDVNRVFEPSVRAQKTGQPNTTQDRITYRLAMTATGEYTQYHGGTVADAMAEIVIMVNRLNDIFEVELGVTLQLVDDNDQLIFTNAATDPFNNDSQDGDLNQTVTDNRIGSANYDIGHIVNTNGGGLAVLGALCWDGYKADGITGSGSPTNDAFWVDFVAHELGHQFGANHTFNATTGSCGGGNRESEAAYEVGAGTTIMSYAGICGEQNITGQVDDYYHVHSLNEMAAEIEFARQNTPNCGIRIASQNTHPQANAGNDYIIPANTPFILTGEATDANTTDTLTYSWEQYDLGTATSSKLDDETDNGDGPLFRSLSPSNGPQRYFPKKISALQRLTSNGETLPTTNRDLNFQFTVRDNQGGSASDQMQLTVIDTGTAFEVTSPARNDVYTSNPITVAWTVAGTDQAPINCTTVDIELSNNTGGTYPLRLAANVPNNGSALVNLPNTDGEQRFQNIRVV
;
A
#
# COMPACT_ATOMS: atom_id res chain seq x y z
N MET A 1 -102.37 26.90 15.14
CA MET A 1 -102.57 25.64 14.40
C MET A 1 -101.54 25.58 13.28
N ASN A 2 -100.87 24.43 13.15
CA ASN A 2 -99.84 24.02 12.16
C ASN A 2 -98.42 24.62 12.24
N GLN A 3 -97.63 23.95 13.09
CA GLN A 3 -96.28 23.36 12.94
C GLN A 3 -95.16 24.00 12.08
N LEU A 4 -94.10 24.38 12.79
CA LEU A 4 -92.68 23.93 12.74
C LEU A 4 -91.93 23.83 11.40
N THR A 5 -90.81 24.57 11.32
CA THR A 5 -89.47 24.06 10.96
C THR A 5 -88.43 25.19 11.01
N VAL A 6 -87.40 25.09 11.87
CA VAL A 6 -86.04 25.62 11.58
C VAL A 6 -85.03 24.75 12.33
N LYS A 7 -84.09 24.16 11.58
CA LYS A 7 -82.96 23.36 12.07
C LYS A 7 -81.81 24.29 12.49
N ALA A 8 -81.16 24.02 13.62
CA ALA A 8 -79.88 24.59 13.98
C ALA A 8 -78.94 23.49 14.53
N LEU A 9 -77.70 23.51 14.04
CA LEU A 9 -76.60 22.60 14.35
C LEU A 9 -76.09 22.74 15.80
N LEU A 10 -75.62 21.64 16.38
CA LEU A 10 -74.58 21.62 17.42
C LEU A 10 -73.76 20.31 17.30
N PRO A 11 -72.42 20.33 17.43
CA PRO A 11 -71.57 19.16 17.15
C PRO A 11 -71.38 18.26 18.38
N LEU A 12 -71.28 16.96 18.14
CA LEU A 12 -71.02 15.94 19.16
C LEU A 12 -69.63 15.32 18.94
N PHE A 13 -68.79 15.40 19.97
CA PHE A 13 -67.49 14.75 20.10
C PHE A 13 -67.64 13.22 20.08
N LEU A 14 -66.81 12.53 19.28
CA LEU A 14 -66.64 11.07 19.36
C LEU A 14 -65.15 10.74 19.30
N LEU A 15 -64.68 10.08 20.37
CA LEU A 15 -63.33 9.55 20.54
C LEU A 15 -63.03 8.48 19.46
N SER A 16 -61.95 8.64 18.72
CA SER A 16 -61.35 7.57 17.91
C SER A 16 -60.08 7.07 18.57
N THR A 17 -60.08 5.81 18.99
CA THR A 17 -58.91 5.04 19.43
C THR A 17 -57.93 4.86 18.27
N THR A 18 -56.75 5.49 18.35
CA THR A 18 -55.63 5.21 17.46
C THR A 18 -54.96 3.90 17.88
N VAL A 19 -55.16 2.84 17.08
CA VAL A 19 -54.33 1.64 17.13
C VAL A 19 -52.99 2.01 16.49
N LEU A 20 -51.94 2.15 17.29
CA LEU A 20 -50.56 2.15 16.77
C LEU A 20 -50.25 0.72 16.30
N THR A 21 -50.31 0.49 14.99
CA THR A 21 -49.62 -0.64 14.39
C THR A 21 -48.13 -0.32 14.38
N ALA A 22 -47.38 -0.91 15.32
CA ALA A 22 -45.94 -1.01 15.16
C ALA A 22 -45.67 -1.85 13.90
N GLN A 23 -45.12 -1.23 12.85
CA GLN A 23 -44.52 -1.99 11.77
C GLN A 23 -43.28 -2.66 12.34
N ALA A 24 -43.35 -3.98 12.53
CA ALA A 24 -42.16 -4.79 12.65
C ALA A 24 -41.43 -4.72 11.30
N HIS A 25 -40.26 -4.08 11.28
CA HIS A 25 -39.30 -4.28 10.19
C HIS A 25 -38.90 -5.76 10.23
N THR A 26 -39.35 -6.53 9.24
CA THR A 26 -38.95 -7.92 9.05
C THR A 26 -37.49 -7.97 8.59
N GLU A 27 -36.67 -8.79 9.24
CA GLU A 27 -35.26 -9.13 8.89
C GLU A 27 -35.05 -9.73 7.48
N GLN A 28 -36.07 -9.72 6.60
CA GLN A 28 -36.04 -10.38 5.30
C GLN A 28 -35.57 -9.49 4.14
N ASP A 29 -35.17 -8.24 4.38
CA ASP A 29 -34.90 -7.28 3.30
C ASP A 29 -33.42 -6.87 3.15
N THR A 30 -32.52 -7.46 3.92
CA THR A 30 -31.07 -7.18 3.85
C THR A 30 -30.36 -8.10 2.86
N LEU A 31 -29.43 -7.56 2.06
CA LEU A 31 -28.64 -8.34 1.10
C LEU A 31 -27.63 -9.27 1.79
N TRP A 32 -27.04 -8.79 2.88
CA TRP A 32 -26.03 -9.47 3.68
C TRP A 32 -26.61 -9.88 5.02
N HIS A 33 -26.40 -11.14 5.42
CA HIS A 33 -26.86 -11.68 6.70
C HIS A 33 -25.69 -12.14 7.54
N ILE A 34 -25.58 -11.63 8.78
CA ILE A 34 -24.51 -12.00 9.70
C ILE A 34 -24.72 -13.43 10.21
N HIS A 35 -23.70 -14.28 10.11
CA HIS A 35 -23.67 -15.53 10.87
C HIS A 35 -23.43 -15.19 12.35
N THR A 36 -24.44 -15.40 13.20
CA THR A 36 -24.44 -15.00 14.64
C THR A 36 -23.12 -15.31 15.34
N ALA A 37 -22.49 -14.27 15.92
CA ALA A 37 -21.19 -14.33 16.56
C ALA A 37 -21.20 -15.15 17.87
N ASN A 38 -20.26 -16.10 18.02
CA ASN A 38 -19.84 -16.55 19.35
C ASN A 38 -19.04 -15.43 20.02
N LYS A 39 -19.40 -15.14 21.28
CA LYS A 39 -18.84 -14.06 22.10
C LYS A 39 -17.30 -14.10 22.23
N ALA A 40 -16.75 -12.90 22.17
CA ALA A 40 -15.56 -12.38 22.84
C ALA A 40 -14.19 -12.84 22.33
N THR A 41 -13.56 -11.97 21.54
CA THR A 41 -12.21 -11.43 21.80
C THR A 41 -12.11 -10.04 21.16
N ASN A 42 -11.38 -9.13 21.81
CA ASN A 42 -11.22 -7.74 21.38
C ASN A 42 -10.53 -7.68 20.00
N THR A 43 -10.95 -6.70 19.18
CA THR A 43 -10.64 -6.41 17.76
C THR A 43 -11.33 -7.32 16.73
N LEU A 44 -12.30 -6.75 16.00
CA LEU A 44 -13.08 -7.41 14.94
C LEU A 44 -12.23 -7.47 13.66
N SER A 45 -11.26 -8.39 13.59
CA SER A 45 -10.44 -8.56 12.39
C SER A 45 -11.15 -9.30 11.25
N SER A 46 -12.24 -10.00 11.53
CA SER A 46 -12.99 -10.80 10.55
C SER A 46 -14.42 -11.07 11.01
N GLN A 47 -15.37 -11.11 10.07
CA GLN A 47 -16.76 -11.50 10.28
C GLN A 47 -17.30 -12.27 9.07
N HIS A 48 -18.17 -13.26 9.33
CA HIS A 48 -18.78 -14.09 8.30
C HIS A 48 -20.20 -13.63 7.99
N PHE A 49 -20.55 -13.69 6.71
CA PHE A 49 -21.84 -13.29 6.18
C PHE A 49 -22.36 -14.31 5.17
N THR A 50 -23.69 -14.43 5.06
CA THR A 50 -24.36 -15.04 3.92
C THR A 50 -24.82 -13.94 2.97
N LEU A 51 -24.60 -14.11 1.66
CA LEU A 51 -25.01 -13.18 0.61
C LEU A 51 -26.15 -13.75 -0.22
N ASP A 52 -27.21 -12.98 -0.48
CA ASP A 52 -28.16 -13.35 -1.54
C ASP A 52 -27.59 -12.98 -2.92
N GLU A 53 -26.81 -13.89 -3.50
CA GLU A 53 -26.12 -13.66 -4.79
C GLU A 53 -27.11 -13.46 -5.95
N SER A 54 -28.26 -14.13 -5.91
CA SER A 54 -29.29 -13.99 -6.95
C SER A 54 -29.90 -12.60 -6.92
N ARG A 55 -30.22 -12.09 -5.72
CA ARG A 55 -30.66 -10.71 -5.53
C ARG A 55 -29.57 -9.71 -5.89
N LEU A 56 -28.32 -9.92 -5.48
CA LEU A 56 -27.21 -9.04 -5.84
C LEU A 56 -27.07 -8.91 -7.35
N ALA A 57 -27.06 -10.03 -8.08
CA ALA A 57 -26.96 -10.03 -9.54
C ALA A 57 -28.14 -9.28 -10.19
N GLN A 58 -29.34 -9.45 -9.67
CA GLN A 58 -30.52 -8.70 -10.12
C GLN A 58 -30.37 -7.20 -9.85
N ASP A 59 -29.98 -6.80 -8.64
CA ASP A 59 -29.84 -5.40 -8.25
C ASP A 59 -28.75 -4.70 -9.07
N LEU A 60 -27.60 -5.36 -9.26
CA LEU A 60 -26.52 -4.85 -10.11
C LEU A 60 -26.95 -4.69 -11.56
N THR A 61 -27.61 -5.68 -12.15
CA THR A 61 -28.04 -5.59 -13.56
C THR A 61 -29.13 -4.53 -13.76
N GLN A 62 -30.10 -4.43 -12.85
CA GLN A 62 -31.15 -3.41 -12.90
C GLN A 62 -30.60 -2.00 -12.72
N ALA A 63 -29.64 -1.82 -11.81
CA ALA A 63 -28.94 -0.56 -11.59
C ALA A 63 -27.82 -0.30 -12.62
N GLN A 64 -27.66 -1.15 -13.64
CA GLN A 64 -26.59 -1.08 -14.63
C GLN A 64 -25.19 -0.96 -14.00
N TYR A 65 -24.97 -1.67 -12.90
CA TYR A 65 -23.75 -1.67 -12.10
C TYR A 65 -23.38 -0.26 -11.60
N ALA A 66 -24.36 0.58 -11.27
CA ALA A 66 -24.08 1.94 -10.77
C ALA A 66 -23.44 1.96 -9.37
N GLN A 67 -23.82 1.01 -8.51
CA GLN A 67 -23.32 0.96 -7.13
C GLN A 67 -23.40 -0.46 -6.53
N VAL A 68 -22.62 -0.69 -5.47
CA VAL A 68 -22.66 -1.90 -4.64
C VAL A 68 -22.60 -1.53 -3.16
N GLN A 69 -23.24 -2.34 -2.32
CA GLN A 69 -23.18 -2.23 -0.87
C GLN A 69 -22.46 -3.45 -0.27
N VAL A 70 -21.45 -3.21 0.54
CA VAL A 70 -20.58 -4.24 1.12
C VAL A 70 -20.35 -4.02 2.63
N PRO A 71 -20.27 -5.08 3.45
CA PRO A 71 -20.03 -4.96 4.89
C PRO A 71 -18.53 -4.90 5.24
N GLY A 72 -18.17 -4.06 6.19
CA GLY A 72 -16.92 -4.19 6.94
C GLY A 72 -16.97 -5.37 7.94
N PRO A 73 -15.83 -5.75 8.54
CA PRO A 73 -15.77 -6.82 9.55
C PRO A 73 -16.57 -6.49 10.82
N ASP A 74 -16.83 -5.22 11.07
CA ASP A 74 -17.69 -4.72 12.14
C ASP A 74 -19.19 -4.79 11.80
N GLY A 75 -19.55 -5.21 10.58
CA GLY A 75 -20.91 -5.25 10.07
C GLY A 75 -21.42 -3.90 9.56
N VAL A 76 -20.61 -2.84 9.56
CA VAL A 76 -21.00 -1.54 9.00
C VAL A 76 -21.05 -1.65 7.47
N MET A 77 -22.14 -1.17 6.88
CA MET A 77 -22.33 -1.22 5.43
C MET A 77 -21.73 0.01 4.75
N HIS A 78 -20.90 -0.22 3.73
CA HIS A 78 -20.30 0.81 2.87
C HIS A 78 -20.91 0.72 1.48
N THR A 79 -21.21 1.88 0.87
CA THR A 79 -21.80 1.94 -0.48
C THR A 79 -20.84 2.63 -1.43
N PHE A 80 -20.50 1.96 -2.53
CA PHE A 80 -19.56 2.44 -3.53
C PHE A 80 -20.26 2.64 -4.86
N ARG A 81 -20.00 3.79 -5.50
CA ARG A 81 -20.33 3.99 -6.92
C ARG A 81 -19.29 3.28 -7.75
N LEU A 82 -19.72 2.42 -8.66
CA LEU A 82 -18.84 1.60 -9.48
C LEU A 82 -18.55 2.24 -10.84
N ARG A 83 -17.35 1.99 -11.36
CA ARG A 83 -16.94 2.25 -12.74
C ARG A 83 -16.21 1.02 -13.26
N ASP A 84 -16.47 0.65 -14.51
CA ASP A 84 -15.75 -0.45 -15.17
C ASP A 84 -14.23 -0.22 -15.05
N ALA A 85 -13.51 -1.24 -14.58
CA ALA A 85 -12.07 -1.20 -14.38
C ALA A 85 -11.29 -1.37 -15.70
N GLY A 86 -11.94 -1.79 -16.79
CA GLY A 86 -11.33 -1.92 -18.10
C GLY A 86 -10.34 -3.08 -18.21
N ILE A 87 -10.45 -4.10 -17.35
CA ILE A 87 -9.51 -5.22 -17.27
C ILE A 87 -9.57 -6.11 -18.52
N MET A 88 -10.79 -6.41 -18.99
CA MET A 88 -11.01 -7.18 -20.21
C MET A 88 -11.39 -6.24 -21.37
N PRO A 89 -10.74 -6.34 -22.53
CA PRO A 89 -11.19 -5.64 -23.72
C PRO A 89 -12.53 -6.22 -24.19
N ALA A 90 -13.26 -5.46 -25.01
CA ALA A 90 -14.63 -5.79 -25.42
C ALA A 90 -14.77 -7.20 -26.03
N LYS A 91 -13.78 -7.65 -26.82
CA LYS A 91 -13.80 -8.98 -27.45
C LYS A 91 -13.69 -10.10 -26.41
N LEU A 92 -12.82 -9.96 -25.42
CA LEU A 92 -12.67 -10.94 -24.34
C LEU A 92 -13.88 -10.92 -23.39
N ALA A 93 -14.34 -9.72 -23.01
CA ALA A 93 -15.51 -9.54 -22.15
C ALA A 93 -16.80 -10.14 -22.74
N ALA A 94 -16.93 -10.17 -24.09
CA ALA A 94 -18.04 -10.82 -24.77
C ALA A 94 -18.02 -12.36 -24.64
N LYS A 95 -16.84 -12.98 -24.47
CA LYS A 95 -16.70 -14.42 -24.21
C LYS A 95 -17.02 -14.78 -22.76
N PHE A 96 -16.73 -13.87 -21.81
CA PHE A 96 -16.97 -14.05 -20.38
C PHE A 96 -17.91 -12.98 -19.81
N PRO A 97 -19.19 -12.93 -20.22
CA PRO A 97 -20.12 -11.89 -19.80
C PRO A 97 -20.48 -11.93 -18.31
N ASN A 98 -20.17 -13.02 -17.60
CA ASN A 98 -20.42 -13.13 -16.17
C ASN A 98 -19.24 -12.66 -15.31
N ILE A 99 -18.08 -12.39 -15.91
CA ILE A 99 -16.90 -11.86 -15.21
C ILE A 99 -16.90 -10.34 -15.38
N ARG A 100 -16.90 -9.62 -14.27
CA ARG A 100 -16.94 -8.16 -14.23
C ARG A 100 -16.01 -7.64 -13.15
N ALA A 101 -15.25 -6.59 -13.47
CA ALA A 101 -14.32 -5.94 -12.56
C ALA A 101 -14.56 -4.44 -12.57
N PHE A 102 -14.54 -3.83 -11.38
CA PHE A 102 -14.86 -2.43 -11.18
C PHE A 102 -13.88 -1.77 -10.21
N THR A 103 -13.68 -0.47 -10.40
CA THR A 103 -13.23 0.45 -9.37
C THR A 103 -14.44 1.05 -8.67
N GLY A 104 -14.34 1.37 -7.38
CA GLY A 104 -15.41 2.02 -6.64
C GLY A 104 -14.93 3.21 -5.82
N ILE A 105 -15.79 4.22 -5.71
CA ILE A 105 -15.61 5.37 -4.81
C ILE A 105 -16.79 5.42 -3.86
N ASN A 106 -16.54 5.50 -2.56
CA ASN A 106 -17.61 5.54 -1.58
C ASN A 106 -18.46 6.81 -1.75
N ILE A 107 -19.78 6.66 -1.68
CA ILE A 107 -20.72 7.74 -1.98
C ILE A 107 -20.81 8.79 -0.86
N THR A 108 -20.42 8.42 0.36
CA THR A 108 -20.46 9.28 1.54
C THR A 108 -19.10 9.92 1.80
N ASP A 109 -18.02 9.15 1.62
CA ASP A 109 -16.65 9.61 1.81
C ASP A 109 -15.77 9.25 0.60
N PRO A 110 -15.61 10.17 -0.38
CA PRO A 110 -14.88 9.89 -1.60
C PRO A 110 -13.40 9.54 -1.44
N SER A 111 -12.77 9.74 -0.27
CA SER A 111 -11.41 9.25 -0.02
C SER A 111 -11.35 7.74 0.17
N LEU A 112 -12.48 7.08 0.43
CA LEU A 112 -12.56 5.62 0.53
C LEU A 112 -12.78 5.03 -0.86
N THR A 113 -11.81 4.26 -1.34
CA THR A 113 -11.83 3.63 -2.66
C THR A 113 -11.83 2.11 -2.55
N GLY A 114 -12.08 1.43 -3.67
CA GLY A 114 -12.00 -0.03 -3.68
C GLY A 114 -12.08 -0.65 -5.07
N ARG A 115 -11.87 -1.96 -5.11
CA ARG A 115 -11.90 -2.83 -6.28
C ARG A 115 -12.95 -3.91 -6.03
N PHE A 116 -13.83 -4.13 -7.00
CA PHE A 116 -14.97 -5.05 -6.87
C PHE A 116 -15.01 -5.97 -8.08
N ASN A 117 -15.14 -7.27 -7.84
CA ASN A 117 -15.15 -8.29 -8.87
C ASN A 117 -16.37 -9.19 -8.68
N PHE A 118 -17.02 -9.55 -9.78
CA PHE A 118 -18.18 -10.43 -9.79
C PHE A 118 -17.96 -11.53 -10.84
N SER A 119 -18.25 -12.77 -10.46
CA SER A 119 -18.16 -13.94 -11.32
C SER A 119 -19.23 -14.97 -10.97
N SER A 120 -19.26 -16.10 -11.67
CA SER A 120 -20.08 -17.25 -11.28
C SER A 120 -19.68 -17.90 -9.95
N LYS A 121 -18.52 -17.53 -9.39
CA LYS A 121 -18.06 -17.97 -8.07
C LYS A 121 -18.40 -16.99 -6.95
N GLY A 122 -19.18 -15.96 -7.25
CA GLY A 122 -19.54 -14.92 -6.31
C GLY A 122 -18.76 -13.63 -6.47
N MET A 123 -18.72 -12.83 -5.40
CA MET A 123 -18.11 -11.50 -5.36
C MET A 123 -16.79 -11.51 -4.58
N SER A 124 -15.74 -10.90 -5.14
CA SER A 124 -14.57 -10.50 -4.34
C SER A 124 -14.48 -8.98 -4.29
N ALA A 125 -14.18 -8.43 -3.13
CA ALA A 125 -14.00 -6.99 -2.95
C ALA A 125 -12.78 -6.69 -2.10
N MET A 126 -12.17 -5.55 -2.38
CA MET A 126 -11.13 -4.94 -1.58
C MET A 126 -11.40 -3.44 -1.50
N PHE A 127 -11.49 -2.87 -0.31
CA PHE A 127 -11.81 -1.45 -0.16
C PHE A 127 -11.27 -0.86 1.13
N ASP A 128 -11.06 0.46 1.13
CA ASP A 128 -10.70 1.21 2.33
C ASP A 128 -11.96 1.48 3.17
N ALA A 129 -11.85 1.24 4.48
CA ALA A 129 -12.89 1.61 5.43
C ALA A 129 -12.31 1.93 6.82
N PRO A 130 -12.94 2.85 7.58
CA PRO A 130 -12.64 3.01 9.00
C PRO A 130 -12.98 1.75 9.77
N LEU A 131 -12.04 1.21 10.53
CA LEU A 131 -12.24 0.10 11.46
C LEU A 131 -11.41 0.36 12.73
N ASP A 132 -12.04 0.26 13.91
CA ASP A 132 -11.41 0.53 15.21
C ASP A 132 -10.72 1.92 15.34
N ASN A 133 -11.23 2.93 14.61
CA ASN A 133 -10.72 4.32 14.48
C ASN A 133 -9.52 4.50 13.54
N ASP A 134 -9.04 3.44 12.91
CA ASP A 134 -7.99 3.49 11.91
C ASP A 134 -8.58 3.29 10.51
N LEU A 135 -7.92 3.86 9.49
CA LEU A 135 -8.26 3.55 8.10
C LEU A 135 -7.60 2.22 7.75
N GLU A 136 -8.40 1.23 7.36
CA GLU A 136 -7.96 -0.14 7.12
C GLU A 136 -8.38 -0.62 5.73
N ARG A 137 -7.56 -1.50 5.16
CA ARG A 137 -7.88 -2.22 3.93
C ARG A 137 -8.71 -3.46 4.25
N ILE A 138 -9.94 -3.49 3.78
CA ILE A 138 -10.91 -4.56 4.01
C ILE A 138 -11.03 -5.43 2.77
N PHE A 139 -11.07 -6.74 2.98
CA PHE A 139 -11.26 -7.76 1.96
C PHE A 139 -12.56 -8.50 2.19
N ILE A 140 -13.26 -8.83 1.10
CA ILE A 140 -14.41 -9.72 1.10
C ILE A 140 -14.16 -10.79 0.06
N ASP A 141 -14.15 -12.05 0.50
CA ASP A 141 -13.98 -13.21 -0.38
C ASP A 141 -15.02 -14.28 -0.07
N PRO A 142 -15.45 -15.06 -1.08
CA PRO A 142 -16.26 -16.23 -0.86
C PRO A 142 -15.48 -17.28 -0.06
N ILE A 143 -16.15 -17.97 0.84
CA ILE A 143 -15.58 -19.11 1.56
C ILE A 143 -15.70 -20.34 0.66
N MET A 144 -14.57 -20.94 0.31
CA MET A 144 -14.53 -22.13 -0.53
C MET A 144 -15.40 -23.26 0.05
N ASP A 145 -16.02 -24.04 -0.85
CA ASP A 145 -16.88 -25.19 -0.52
C ASP A 145 -18.12 -24.87 0.35
N THR A 146 -18.57 -23.61 0.34
CA THR A 146 -19.82 -23.17 0.98
C THR A 146 -20.76 -22.53 -0.03
N ASP A 147 -22.07 -22.57 0.28
CA ASP A 147 -23.09 -21.91 -0.54
C ASP A 147 -23.28 -20.47 -0.03
N ASN A 148 -22.82 -19.50 -0.82
CA ASN A 148 -23.00 -18.06 -0.57
C ASN A 148 -22.47 -17.55 0.79
N GLU A 149 -21.51 -18.23 1.43
CA GLU A 149 -20.84 -17.68 2.61
C GLU A 149 -19.61 -16.88 2.21
N TYR A 150 -19.42 -15.77 2.92
CA TYR A 150 -18.38 -14.78 2.67
C TYR A 150 -17.70 -14.40 3.97
N ARG A 151 -16.42 -14.05 3.87
CA ARG A 151 -15.65 -13.47 4.95
C ARG A 151 -15.32 -12.03 4.62
N SER A 152 -15.74 -11.08 5.47
CA SER A 152 -15.22 -9.70 5.47
C SER A 152 -14.13 -9.59 6.53
N TYR A 153 -12.93 -9.16 6.16
CA TYR A 153 -11.77 -9.20 7.06
C TYR A 153 -10.71 -8.15 6.72
N LYS A 154 -9.88 -7.81 7.72
CA LYS A 154 -8.56 -7.23 7.49
C LYS A 154 -7.50 -8.32 7.68
N VAL A 155 -6.41 -8.26 6.93
CA VAL A 155 -5.30 -9.19 7.09
C VAL A 155 -4.55 -8.86 8.38
N THR A 156 -4.40 -9.82 9.29
CA THR A 156 -3.66 -9.60 10.54
C THR A 156 -2.17 -9.89 10.36
N PRO A 157 -1.26 -9.28 11.14
CA PRO A 157 0.16 -9.56 11.06
C PRO A 157 0.53 -11.06 11.18
N GLU A 158 -0.23 -11.82 11.98
CA GLU A 158 -0.04 -13.28 12.09
C GLU A 158 -0.40 -14.01 10.80
N ALA A 159 -1.48 -13.59 10.12
CA ALA A 159 -1.88 -14.16 8.83
C ALA A 159 -0.85 -13.84 7.74
N GLN A 160 -0.30 -12.62 7.74
CA GLN A 160 0.79 -12.21 6.84
C GLN A 160 2.00 -13.14 6.97
N GLN A 161 2.45 -13.40 8.20
CA GLN A 161 3.62 -14.25 8.46
C GLN A 161 3.40 -15.73 8.05
N LEU A 162 2.18 -16.23 8.14
CA LEU A 162 1.85 -17.60 7.73
C LEU A 162 1.80 -17.76 6.20
N ALA A 163 1.34 -16.72 5.49
CA ALA A 163 1.18 -16.78 4.04
C ALA A 163 2.50 -17.04 3.32
N GLN A 164 3.61 -16.47 3.80
CA GLN A 164 4.87 -16.48 3.07
C GLN A 164 5.71 -17.77 3.14
N GLN A 165 5.38 -18.71 4.03
CA GLN A 165 6.19 -19.92 4.24
C GLN A 165 6.23 -20.89 3.04
N ARG A 166 5.51 -20.58 1.96
CA ARG A 166 5.31 -21.46 0.79
C ARG A 166 5.84 -20.89 -0.51
N PHE A 167 6.52 -19.75 -0.46
CA PHE A 167 6.99 -19.08 -1.65
C PHE A 167 8.52 -19.07 -1.75
N THR A 168 9.03 -18.87 -2.96
CA THR A 168 10.46 -18.75 -3.26
C THR A 168 10.65 -17.67 -4.31
N LYS A 169 11.48 -16.66 -4.04
CA LYS A 169 11.85 -15.62 -5.01
C LYS A 169 13.28 -15.81 -5.48
N TYR A 170 13.57 -15.39 -6.71
CA TYR A 170 14.88 -15.48 -7.33
C TYR A 170 15.33 -14.13 -7.87
N ALA A 171 16.64 -13.92 -7.96
CA ALA A 171 17.23 -12.78 -8.66
C ALA A 171 16.69 -12.74 -10.10
N PRO A 172 16.35 -11.56 -10.62
CA PRO A 172 15.84 -11.45 -11.97
C PRO A 172 16.89 -11.93 -12.98
N LYS A 173 16.41 -12.43 -14.13
CA LYS A 173 17.29 -12.82 -15.24
C LYS A 173 17.86 -11.55 -15.87
N VAL A 174 19.17 -11.36 -15.74
CA VAL A 174 19.90 -10.29 -16.44
C VAL A 174 20.41 -10.83 -17.76
N MET A 175 19.93 -10.25 -18.86
CA MET A 175 20.28 -10.68 -20.21
C MET A 175 21.41 -9.81 -20.76
N ASP A 176 22.56 -10.41 -21.07
CA ASP A 176 23.72 -9.74 -21.69
C ASP A 176 23.48 -9.51 -23.19
N VAL A 177 22.64 -8.52 -23.47
CA VAL A 177 22.42 -8.02 -24.83
C VAL A 177 22.76 -6.53 -24.85
N ASN A 178 23.05 -5.97 -26.03
CA ASN A 178 23.27 -4.53 -26.22
C ASN A 178 21.99 -3.67 -25.98
N ARG A 179 21.10 -4.03 -25.05
CA ARG A 179 20.20 -3.08 -24.39
C ARG A 179 21.06 -2.26 -23.43
N VAL A 180 21.78 -1.29 -23.99
CA VAL A 180 22.42 -0.29 -23.17
C VAL A 180 21.29 0.54 -22.58
N PHE A 181 20.95 0.27 -21.32
CA PHE A 181 20.32 1.27 -20.47
C PHE A 181 21.35 2.39 -20.37
N GLU A 182 21.23 3.39 -21.24
CA GLU A 182 22.05 4.59 -21.14
C GLU A 182 21.69 5.25 -19.80
N PRO A 183 22.60 5.25 -18.79
CA PRO A 183 22.31 5.82 -17.47
C PRO A 183 22.13 7.35 -17.54
N SER A 184 22.35 7.93 -18.73
CA SER A 184 22.32 9.36 -19.00
C SER A 184 20.92 9.96 -19.03
N VAL A 185 19.87 9.14 -19.14
CA VAL A 185 18.51 9.56 -18.82
C VAL A 185 18.19 9.05 -17.43
N ARG A 186 18.53 9.84 -16.40
CA ARG A 186 17.90 9.70 -15.07
C ARG A 186 16.41 10.01 -15.24
N ALA A 187 15.65 9.07 -15.79
CA ALA A 187 14.21 9.10 -15.73
C ALA A 187 13.84 8.83 -14.27
N GLN A 188 13.87 9.88 -13.46
CA GLN A 188 13.18 9.83 -12.20
C GLN A 188 11.69 9.79 -12.56
N LYS A 189 10.93 8.87 -11.95
CA LYS A 189 9.47 8.90 -12.12
C LYS A 189 8.84 10.10 -11.46
N THR A 190 9.65 10.85 -10.73
CA THR A 190 9.39 12.25 -10.47
C THR A 190 9.38 12.97 -11.81
N GLY A 191 8.21 12.96 -12.43
CA GLY A 191 7.96 13.75 -13.62
C GLY A 191 8.36 15.19 -13.31
N GLN A 192 8.82 15.91 -14.34
CA GLN A 192 9.09 17.33 -14.16
C GLN A 192 7.84 17.98 -13.56
N PRO A 193 7.93 18.63 -12.39
CA PRO A 193 6.73 19.07 -11.68
C PRO A 193 5.85 19.96 -12.56
N ASN A 194 4.52 19.82 -12.46
CA ASN A 194 3.50 20.48 -13.30
C ASN A 194 3.56 20.13 -14.80
N THR A 195 4.07 18.96 -15.18
CA THR A 195 3.91 18.43 -16.53
C THR A 195 2.71 17.50 -16.62
N THR A 196 2.04 17.46 -17.78
CA THR A 196 0.91 16.55 -18.01
C THR A 196 1.38 15.11 -18.02
N GLN A 197 0.71 14.25 -17.24
CA GLN A 197 0.97 12.82 -17.16
C GLN A 197 -0.05 12.06 -18.01
N ASP A 198 0.40 11.44 -19.10
CA ASP A 198 -0.44 10.52 -19.88
C ASP A 198 -0.70 9.24 -19.09
N ARG A 199 -1.91 8.69 -19.15
CA ARG A 199 -2.15 7.33 -18.67
C ARG A 199 -1.68 6.35 -19.72
N ILE A 200 -0.97 5.28 -19.33
CA ILE A 200 -0.44 4.29 -20.26
C ILE A 200 -1.20 2.98 -20.07
N THR A 201 -1.78 2.42 -21.11
CA THR A 201 -2.37 1.07 -21.08
C THR A 201 -1.44 0.08 -21.78
N TYR A 202 -0.98 -0.94 -21.06
CA TYR A 202 -0.24 -2.07 -21.63
C TYR A 202 -1.16 -3.28 -21.80
N ARG A 203 -1.06 -3.92 -22.96
CA ARG A 203 -1.74 -5.19 -23.26
C ARG A 203 -0.97 -6.33 -22.60
N LEU A 204 -1.58 -6.90 -21.57
CA LEU A 204 -1.04 -7.98 -20.74
C LEU A 204 -1.54 -9.34 -21.24
N ALA A 205 -0.62 -10.23 -21.58
CA ALA A 205 -0.88 -11.63 -21.88
C ALA A 205 -0.64 -12.50 -20.64
N MET A 206 -1.71 -12.94 -19.98
CA MET A 206 -1.64 -13.84 -18.83
C MET A 206 -1.83 -15.28 -19.25
N THR A 207 -0.77 -16.08 -19.12
CA THR A 207 -0.80 -17.53 -19.33
C THR A 207 -1.06 -18.24 -18.01
N ALA A 208 -1.86 -19.31 -18.01
CA ALA A 208 -2.08 -20.14 -16.83
C ALA A 208 -1.83 -21.60 -17.16
N THR A 209 -1.00 -22.28 -16.37
CA THR A 209 -0.78 -23.72 -16.54
C THR A 209 -2.03 -24.54 -16.23
N GLY A 210 -2.00 -25.80 -16.61
CA GLY A 210 -2.99 -26.80 -16.26
C GLY A 210 -3.17 -26.95 -14.76
N GLU A 211 -2.10 -26.92 -13.99
CA GLU A 211 -2.16 -27.02 -12.53
C GLU A 211 -2.81 -25.78 -11.91
N TYR A 212 -2.43 -24.58 -12.35
CA TYR A 212 -3.06 -23.34 -11.88
C TYR A 212 -4.55 -23.35 -12.19
N THR A 213 -4.91 -23.69 -13.44
CA THR A 213 -6.31 -23.75 -13.85
C THR A 213 -7.09 -24.80 -13.04
N GLN A 214 -6.51 -25.97 -12.76
CA GLN A 214 -7.11 -26.99 -11.91
C GLN A 214 -7.31 -26.52 -10.47
N TYR A 215 -6.33 -25.81 -9.89
CA TYR A 215 -6.45 -25.22 -8.56
C TYR A 215 -7.67 -24.29 -8.48
N HIS A 216 -7.86 -23.44 -9.50
CA HIS A 216 -9.01 -22.56 -9.58
C HIS A 216 -10.26 -23.23 -10.17
N GLY A 217 -10.44 -24.55 -10.14
CA GLY A 217 -11.71 -25.20 -10.53
C GLY A 217 -11.72 -25.88 -11.90
N GLY A 218 -10.62 -25.79 -12.66
CA GLY A 218 -10.33 -26.64 -13.81
C GLY A 218 -10.91 -26.18 -15.15
N THR A 219 -11.63 -25.05 -15.19
CA THR A 219 -12.16 -24.49 -16.43
C THR A 219 -11.46 -23.19 -16.82
N VAL A 220 -11.50 -22.87 -18.13
CA VAL A 220 -10.99 -21.59 -18.63
C VAL A 220 -11.70 -20.41 -17.96
N ALA A 221 -13.01 -20.51 -17.76
CA ALA A 221 -13.80 -19.44 -17.14
C ALA A 221 -13.38 -19.18 -15.70
N ASP A 222 -13.06 -20.23 -14.95
CA ASP A 222 -12.68 -20.08 -13.54
C ASP A 222 -11.29 -19.47 -13.38
N ALA A 223 -10.31 -19.91 -14.19
CA ALA A 223 -8.98 -19.30 -14.20
C ALA A 223 -9.03 -17.85 -14.71
N MET A 224 -9.86 -17.55 -15.72
CA MET A 224 -10.08 -16.18 -16.17
C MET A 224 -10.69 -15.29 -15.07
N ALA A 225 -11.58 -15.82 -14.23
CA ALA A 225 -12.16 -15.06 -13.12
C ALA A 225 -11.09 -14.65 -12.11
N GLU A 226 -10.22 -15.60 -11.73
CA GLU A 226 -9.09 -15.33 -10.85
C GLU A 226 -8.10 -14.33 -11.46
N ILE A 227 -7.72 -14.51 -12.72
CA ILE A 227 -6.80 -13.60 -13.42
C ILE A 227 -7.38 -12.18 -13.47
N VAL A 228 -8.69 -12.03 -13.69
CA VAL A 228 -9.34 -10.71 -13.68
C VAL A 228 -9.30 -10.07 -12.29
N ILE A 229 -9.52 -10.83 -11.22
CA ILE A 229 -9.40 -10.34 -9.84
C ILE A 229 -7.96 -9.87 -9.59
N MET A 230 -6.98 -10.69 -9.92
CA MET A 230 -5.56 -10.40 -9.77
C MET A 230 -5.16 -9.13 -10.55
N VAL A 231 -5.52 -9.01 -11.84
CA VAL A 231 -5.17 -7.83 -12.63
C VAL A 231 -5.88 -6.57 -12.12
N ASN A 232 -7.12 -6.70 -11.62
CA ASN A 232 -7.79 -5.57 -10.97
C ASN A 232 -7.06 -5.13 -9.68
N ARG A 233 -6.51 -6.08 -8.92
CA ARG A 233 -5.66 -5.81 -7.75
C ARG A 233 -4.34 -5.16 -8.15
N LEU A 234 -3.65 -5.68 -9.16
CA LEU A 234 -2.41 -5.10 -9.68
C LEU A 234 -2.62 -3.65 -10.14
N ASN A 235 -3.72 -3.38 -10.84
CA ASN A 235 -4.04 -2.02 -11.28
C ASN A 235 -4.32 -1.05 -10.13
N ASP A 236 -4.66 -1.52 -8.93
CA ASP A 236 -4.74 -0.66 -7.74
C ASP A 236 -3.40 0.02 -7.43
N ILE A 237 -2.31 -0.71 -7.66
CA ILE A 237 -0.95 -0.25 -7.41
C ILE A 237 -0.40 0.46 -8.66
N PHE A 238 -0.46 -0.17 -9.83
CA PHE A 238 0.16 0.35 -11.05
C PHE A 238 -0.48 1.65 -11.53
N GLU A 239 -1.79 1.84 -11.34
CA GLU A 239 -2.46 3.09 -11.74
C GLU A 239 -2.01 4.26 -10.88
N VAL A 240 -1.82 4.06 -9.56
CA VAL A 240 -1.39 5.08 -8.61
C VAL A 240 0.11 5.35 -8.71
N GLU A 241 0.93 4.30 -8.66
CA GLU A 241 2.38 4.41 -8.57
C GLU A 241 3.02 4.81 -9.92
N LEU A 242 2.42 4.37 -11.03
CA LEU A 242 3.05 4.45 -12.35
C LEU A 242 2.25 5.18 -13.43
N GLY A 243 0.97 5.50 -13.19
CA GLY A 243 0.05 5.93 -14.24
C GLY A 243 -0.20 4.84 -15.29
N VAL A 244 -0.02 3.57 -14.92
CA VAL A 244 -0.09 2.41 -15.81
C VAL A 244 -1.35 1.60 -15.55
N THR A 245 -2.03 1.19 -16.61
CA THR A 245 -3.10 0.20 -16.57
C THR A 245 -2.68 -1.04 -17.35
N LEU A 246 -2.80 -2.18 -16.71
CA LEU A 246 -2.70 -3.49 -17.34
C LEU A 246 -4.09 -3.91 -17.82
N GLN A 247 -4.24 -4.12 -19.12
CA GLN A 247 -5.46 -4.65 -19.73
C GLN A 247 -5.15 -5.97 -20.40
N LEU A 248 -5.96 -7.01 -20.16
CA LEU A 248 -5.77 -8.31 -20.78
C LEU A 248 -5.87 -8.24 -22.31
N VAL A 249 -5.20 -9.15 -23.00
CA VAL A 249 -5.29 -9.27 -24.46
C VAL A 249 -6.62 -9.87 -24.91
N ASP A 250 -7.05 -9.52 -26.12
CA ASP A 250 -8.31 -9.95 -26.74
C ASP A 250 -8.54 -11.47 -26.76
N ASP A 251 -7.46 -12.24 -26.84
CA ASP A 251 -7.47 -13.70 -26.97
C ASP A 251 -6.80 -14.40 -25.75
N ASN A 252 -6.85 -13.77 -24.57
CA ASN A 252 -6.22 -14.33 -23.35
C ASN A 252 -6.79 -15.70 -22.96
N ASP A 253 -8.05 -16.00 -23.32
CA ASP A 253 -8.65 -17.31 -23.14
C ASP A 253 -7.88 -18.45 -23.82
N GLN A 254 -7.13 -18.14 -24.87
CA GLN A 254 -6.30 -19.13 -25.57
C GLN A 254 -5.00 -19.46 -24.82
N LEU A 255 -4.64 -18.67 -23.81
CA LEU A 255 -3.44 -18.86 -22.98
C LEU A 255 -3.75 -19.62 -21.67
N ILE A 256 -5.00 -20.08 -21.50
CA ILE A 256 -5.42 -20.83 -20.33
C ILE A 256 -5.42 -22.32 -20.66
N PHE A 257 -4.55 -23.07 -19.98
CA PHE A 257 -4.42 -24.51 -20.16
C PHE A 257 -5.21 -25.23 -19.06
N THR A 258 -6.05 -26.21 -19.40
CA THR A 258 -6.90 -26.91 -18.43
C THR A 258 -6.36 -28.28 -18.00
N ASN A 259 -5.34 -28.79 -18.69
CA ASN A 259 -4.82 -30.14 -18.46
C ASN A 259 -3.29 -30.14 -18.32
N ALA A 260 -2.85 -30.26 -17.07
CA ALA A 260 -1.45 -30.35 -16.65
C ALA A 260 -0.65 -31.42 -17.39
N ALA A 261 -1.28 -32.53 -17.80
CA ALA A 261 -0.57 -33.61 -18.49
C ALA A 261 -0.26 -33.29 -19.96
N THR A 262 -0.86 -32.25 -20.53
CA THR A 262 -0.79 -31.94 -21.97
C THR A 262 -0.43 -30.49 -22.27
N ASP A 263 -0.32 -29.65 -21.25
CA ASP A 263 0.21 -28.31 -21.43
C ASP A 263 1.73 -28.37 -21.66
N PRO A 264 2.35 -27.28 -22.18
CA PRO A 264 3.76 -27.28 -22.55
C PRO A 264 4.71 -26.97 -21.38
N PHE A 265 4.20 -26.84 -20.15
CA PHE A 265 4.92 -26.30 -19.00
C PHE A 265 5.31 -27.40 -18.01
N ASN A 266 6.40 -27.18 -17.29
CA ASN A 266 6.89 -28.13 -16.29
C ASN A 266 6.43 -27.77 -14.86
N ASN A 267 5.70 -26.66 -14.71
CA ASN A 267 5.28 -26.08 -13.44
C ASN A 267 6.50 -25.76 -12.54
N ASP A 268 7.49 -25.08 -13.11
CA ASP A 268 8.74 -24.69 -12.46
C ASP A 268 9.21 -23.28 -12.84
N SER A 269 10.36 -22.86 -12.30
CA SER A 269 10.88 -21.48 -12.48
C SER A 269 11.35 -21.18 -13.92
N GLN A 270 11.51 -22.20 -14.77
CA GLN A 270 11.96 -22.03 -16.15
C GLN A 270 10.81 -21.91 -17.16
N ASP A 271 9.56 -21.96 -16.68
CA ASP A 271 8.40 -21.84 -17.56
C ASP A 271 8.29 -20.45 -18.24
N GLY A 272 9.04 -19.44 -17.79
CA GLY A 272 9.05 -18.10 -18.38
C GLY A 272 9.67 -18.10 -19.78
N ASP A 273 10.81 -18.79 -19.91
CA ASP A 273 11.50 -18.98 -21.20
C ASP A 273 10.56 -19.66 -22.20
N LEU A 274 9.85 -20.68 -21.74
CA LEU A 274 8.87 -21.42 -22.54
C LEU A 274 7.64 -20.56 -22.85
N ASN A 275 7.17 -19.77 -21.89
CA ASN A 275 5.99 -18.94 -22.00
C ASN A 275 6.12 -17.90 -23.10
N GLN A 276 7.33 -17.35 -23.30
CA GLN A 276 7.60 -16.47 -24.44
C GLN A 276 7.19 -17.13 -25.77
N THR A 277 7.73 -18.33 -26.03
CA THR A 277 7.46 -19.06 -27.28
C THR A 277 5.99 -19.51 -27.36
N VAL A 278 5.42 -19.95 -26.25
CA VAL A 278 4.02 -20.41 -26.20
C VAL A 278 3.04 -19.28 -26.50
N THR A 279 3.25 -18.12 -25.88
CA THR A 279 2.41 -16.93 -26.06
C THR A 279 2.52 -16.42 -27.49
N ASP A 280 3.74 -16.29 -28.03
CA ASP A 280 3.97 -15.86 -29.40
C ASP A 280 3.29 -16.77 -30.42
N ASN A 281 3.33 -18.09 -30.23
CA ASN A 281 2.72 -19.04 -31.16
C ASN A 281 1.19 -19.04 -31.12
N ARG A 282 0.59 -18.74 -29.96
CA ARG A 282 -0.87 -18.79 -29.78
C ARG A 282 -1.56 -17.52 -30.21
N ILE A 283 -1.05 -16.37 -29.74
CA ILE A 283 -1.69 -15.08 -29.97
C ILE A 283 -0.87 -14.15 -30.84
N GLY A 284 0.40 -14.45 -31.14
CA GLY A 284 1.27 -13.60 -31.95
C GLY A 284 1.94 -12.49 -31.14
N SER A 285 3.26 -12.32 -31.34
CA SER A 285 4.06 -11.36 -30.56
C SER A 285 3.58 -9.91 -30.65
N ALA A 286 3.02 -9.48 -31.79
CA ALA A 286 2.52 -8.11 -31.95
C ALA A 286 1.27 -7.78 -31.12
N ASN A 287 0.59 -8.79 -30.57
CA ASN A 287 -0.72 -8.65 -29.93
C ASN A 287 -0.64 -8.38 -28.42
N TYR A 288 0.56 -8.30 -27.85
CA TYR A 288 0.77 -7.99 -26.44
C TYR A 288 2.06 -7.19 -26.21
N ASP A 289 2.07 -6.44 -25.12
CA ASP A 289 3.18 -5.55 -24.73
C ASP A 289 4.03 -6.17 -23.61
N ILE A 290 3.39 -6.96 -22.75
CA ILE A 290 4.00 -7.73 -21.67
C ILE A 290 3.19 -9.01 -21.46
N GLY A 291 3.85 -10.10 -21.09
CA GLY A 291 3.24 -11.37 -20.77
C GLY A 291 3.83 -11.98 -19.52
N HIS A 292 3.04 -12.80 -18.84
CA HIS A 292 3.41 -13.42 -17.58
C HIS A 292 2.67 -14.73 -17.43
N ILE A 293 3.33 -15.77 -16.90
CA ILE A 293 2.69 -17.05 -16.62
C ILE A 293 2.48 -17.26 -15.12
N VAL A 294 1.30 -17.79 -14.77
CA VAL A 294 0.96 -18.21 -13.41
C VAL A 294 0.89 -19.72 -13.26
N ASN A 295 1.54 -20.20 -12.20
CA ASN A 295 1.80 -21.60 -11.89
C ASN A 295 1.34 -21.96 -10.47
N THR A 296 1.39 -23.25 -10.12
CA THR A 296 1.25 -23.71 -8.71
C THR A 296 2.58 -24.02 -8.04
N ASN A 297 3.69 -23.82 -8.75
CA ASN A 297 5.05 -24.01 -8.27
C ASN A 297 6.03 -23.21 -9.16
N GLY A 298 7.30 -23.14 -8.78
CA GLY A 298 8.33 -22.42 -9.54
C GLY A 298 8.74 -21.07 -8.95
N GLY A 299 8.04 -20.58 -7.92
CA GLY A 299 8.44 -19.34 -7.24
C GLY A 299 8.18 -18.10 -8.09
N GLY A 300 9.00 -17.06 -7.96
CA GLY A 300 8.95 -15.86 -8.77
C GLY A 300 10.28 -15.63 -9.50
N LEU A 301 10.21 -15.47 -10.82
CA LEU A 301 11.38 -15.17 -11.66
C LEU A 301 10.96 -14.46 -12.95
N ALA A 302 11.62 -13.36 -13.26
CA ALA A 302 11.40 -12.61 -14.49
C ALA A 302 12.68 -12.04 -15.11
N VAL A 303 12.64 -11.77 -16.42
CA VAL A 303 13.67 -10.98 -17.10
C VAL A 303 13.59 -9.51 -16.67
N LEU A 304 14.72 -8.95 -16.25
CA LEU A 304 14.83 -7.55 -15.86
C LEU A 304 14.64 -6.64 -17.09
N GLY A 305 13.70 -5.72 -17.02
CA GLY A 305 13.41 -4.76 -18.11
C GLY A 305 13.00 -5.50 -19.38
N ALA A 306 11.99 -6.36 -19.29
CA ALA A 306 11.46 -7.13 -20.42
C ALA A 306 10.34 -6.41 -21.17
N LEU A 307 9.85 -5.28 -20.66
CA LEU A 307 8.71 -4.55 -21.21
C LEU A 307 8.88 -4.29 -22.72
N CYS A 308 7.91 -4.77 -23.50
CA CYS A 308 7.89 -4.66 -24.95
C CYS A 308 9.16 -5.16 -25.67
N TRP A 309 9.94 -6.02 -25.00
CA TRP A 309 11.11 -6.65 -25.58
C TRP A 309 10.72 -7.94 -26.30
N ASP A 310 10.62 -7.89 -27.62
CA ASP A 310 10.37 -9.09 -28.42
C ASP A 310 11.40 -10.19 -28.11
N GLY A 311 10.91 -11.39 -27.80
CA GLY A 311 11.72 -12.52 -27.37
C GLY A 311 11.94 -12.65 -25.86
N TYR A 312 11.52 -11.67 -25.05
CA TYR A 312 11.62 -11.72 -23.58
C TYR A 312 10.41 -11.15 -22.83
N LYS A 313 9.55 -10.37 -23.48
CA LYS A 313 8.41 -9.67 -22.85
C LYS A 313 7.37 -10.59 -22.21
N ALA A 314 7.37 -11.88 -22.49
CA ALA A 314 6.55 -12.91 -21.85
C ALA A 314 7.36 -13.85 -20.92
N ASP A 315 8.64 -13.57 -20.71
CA ASP A 315 9.55 -14.31 -19.83
C ASP A 315 9.49 -13.79 -18.39
N GLY A 316 8.35 -14.05 -17.77
CA GLY A 316 8.10 -13.80 -16.35
C GLY A 316 7.15 -14.87 -15.82
N ILE A 317 7.46 -15.41 -14.64
CA ILE A 317 6.68 -16.46 -13.98
C ILE A 317 6.38 -16.09 -12.54
N THR A 318 5.21 -16.49 -12.09
CA THR A 318 4.89 -16.55 -10.66
C THR A 318 4.14 -17.84 -10.34
N GLY A 319 4.60 -18.58 -9.33
CA GLY A 319 4.02 -19.85 -8.93
C GLY A 319 4.09 -20.12 -7.44
N SER A 320 2.99 -20.63 -6.89
CA SER A 320 2.85 -20.97 -5.47
C SER A 320 1.86 -22.09 -5.27
N GLY A 321 2.06 -22.95 -4.26
CA GLY A 321 1.12 -24.02 -3.95
C GLY A 321 -0.26 -23.54 -3.49
N SER A 322 -0.44 -22.22 -3.30
CA SER A 322 -1.72 -21.58 -2.97
C SER A 322 -1.81 -20.22 -3.68
N PRO A 323 -2.00 -20.21 -5.01
CA PRO A 323 -1.82 -19.01 -5.83
C PRO A 323 -3.08 -18.12 -5.82
N THR A 324 -3.37 -17.56 -4.65
CA THR A 324 -4.55 -16.71 -4.37
C THR A 324 -4.11 -15.54 -3.50
N ASN A 325 -4.97 -14.51 -3.40
CA ASN A 325 -4.83 -13.38 -2.48
C ASN A 325 -3.54 -12.56 -2.64
N ASP A 326 -3.40 -11.50 -1.85
CA ASP A 326 -2.29 -10.54 -1.97
C ASP A 326 -0.91 -11.15 -1.75
N ALA A 327 -0.78 -12.24 -0.97
CA ALA A 327 0.47 -12.96 -0.83
C ALA A 327 0.97 -13.52 -2.18
N PHE A 328 0.06 -13.84 -3.10
CA PHE A 328 0.42 -14.25 -4.45
C PHE A 328 0.40 -13.05 -5.41
N TRP A 329 -0.67 -12.26 -5.42
CA TRP A 329 -0.88 -11.19 -6.39
C TRP A 329 0.07 -10.00 -6.20
N VAL A 330 0.35 -9.58 -4.96
CA VAL A 330 1.18 -8.40 -4.66
C VAL A 330 2.61 -8.81 -4.36
N ASP A 331 2.83 -9.66 -3.34
CA ASP A 331 4.18 -10.02 -2.92
C ASP A 331 4.97 -10.68 -4.06
N PHE A 332 4.32 -11.37 -5.00
CA PHE A 332 4.98 -12.08 -6.11
C PHE A 332 4.61 -11.53 -7.48
N VAL A 333 3.34 -11.56 -7.91
CA VAL A 333 3.03 -11.14 -9.30
C VAL A 333 3.38 -9.67 -9.55
N ALA A 334 3.07 -8.76 -8.61
CA ALA A 334 3.50 -7.36 -8.74
C ALA A 334 5.03 -7.21 -8.67
N HIS A 335 5.71 -7.99 -7.83
CA HIS A 335 7.18 -8.02 -7.75
C HIS A 335 7.82 -8.45 -9.07
N GLU A 336 7.37 -9.54 -9.66
CA GLU A 336 7.92 -10.05 -10.92
C GLU A 336 7.55 -9.15 -12.11
N LEU A 337 6.35 -8.57 -12.12
CA LEU A 337 6.03 -7.50 -13.07
C LEU A 337 6.93 -6.28 -12.84
N GLY A 338 7.28 -5.96 -11.59
CA GLY A 338 8.27 -4.94 -11.24
C GLY A 338 9.61 -5.17 -11.94
N HIS A 339 10.12 -6.40 -11.91
CA HIS A 339 11.30 -6.80 -12.67
C HIS A 339 11.10 -6.69 -14.18
N GLN A 340 9.97 -7.13 -14.73
CA GLN A 340 9.70 -6.97 -16.16
C GLN A 340 9.62 -5.50 -16.58
N PHE A 341 9.24 -4.61 -15.65
CA PHE A 341 9.32 -3.16 -15.80
C PHE A 341 10.69 -2.59 -15.43
N GLY A 342 11.70 -3.37 -15.06
CA GLY A 342 13.08 -2.93 -14.90
C GLY A 342 13.54 -2.62 -13.47
N ALA A 343 12.71 -2.84 -12.44
CA ALA A 343 13.13 -2.60 -11.06
C ALA A 343 14.06 -3.71 -10.54
N ASN A 344 15.08 -3.33 -9.79
CA ASN A 344 15.95 -4.22 -9.03
C ASN A 344 15.42 -4.45 -7.61
N HIS A 345 16.00 -5.44 -6.93
CA HIS A 345 15.73 -5.68 -5.52
C HIS A 345 16.24 -4.54 -4.63
N THR A 346 15.43 -4.15 -3.66
CA THR A 346 15.71 -2.99 -2.78
C THR A 346 16.28 -3.36 -1.41
N PHE A 347 16.28 -4.63 -1.03
CA PHE A 347 16.68 -5.07 0.31
C PHE A 347 18.20 -5.18 0.50
N ASN A 348 18.68 -5.04 1.75
CA ASN A 348 20.11 -5.09 2.09
C ASN A 348 20.58 -6.37 2.82
N ALA A 349 19.64 -7.25 3.21
CA ALA A 349 19.91 -8.51 3.89
C ALA A 349 20.64 -9.56 3.02
N THR A 350 21.20 -10.58 3.67
CA THR A 350 21.89 -11.71 3.02
C THR A 350 21.53 -13.09 3.58
N THR A 351 20.61 -13.16 4.55
CA THR A 351 20.16 -14.42 5.16
C THR A 351 18.86 -14.95 4.51
N GLY A 352 18.60 -16.25 4.67
CA GLY A 352 17.42 -16.90 4.09
C GLY A 352 17.38 -16.73 2.57
N SER A 353 16.22 -16.30 2.04
CA SER A 353 16.05 -16.06 0.61
C SER A 353 16.81 -14.82 0.11
N CYS A 354 17.22 -13.90 0.99
CA CYS A 354 18.01 -12.73 0.59
C CYS A 354 19.46 -13.11 0.22
N GLY A 355 19.93 -14.31 0.60
CA GLY A 355 21.25 -14.81 0.25
C GLY A 355 21.35 -15.30 -1.20
N GLY A 356 22.48 -15.91 -1.56
CA GLY A 356 22.62 -16.65 -2.81
C GLY A 356 22.67 -15.82 -4.11
N GLY A 357 22.89 -14.50 -4.00
CA GLY A 357 22.97 -13.60 -5.15
C GLY A 357 21.71 -12.79 -5.42
N ASN A 358 20.70 -12.84 -4.54
CA ASN A 358 19.46 -12.09 -4.71
C ASN A 358 19.61 -10.60 -4.35
N ARG A 359 20.53 -10.22 -3.47
CA ARG A 359 20.80 -8.81 -3.15
C ARG A 359 21.45 -8.08 -4.33
N GLU A 360 20.88 -6.95 -4.74
CA GLU A 360 21.50 -6.02 -5.70
C GLU A 360 22.18 -4.86 -4.96
N SER A 361 23.51 -4.79 -5.01
CA SER A 361 24.28 -3.80 -4.26
C SER A 361 24.03 -2.35 -4.66
N GLU A 362 23.68 -2.10 -5.92
CA GLU A 362 23.44 -0.75 -6.44
C GLU A 362 22.00 -0.27 -6.22
N ALA A 363 21.13 -1.15 -5.70
CA ALA A 363 19.71 -0.88 -5.43
C ALA A 363 19.29 -1.17 -3.97
N ALA A 364 20.19 -1.68 -3.12
CA ALA A 364 19.92 -2.10 -1.73
C ALA A 364 19.68 -0.92 -0.74
N TYR A 365 18.59 -0.19 -0.92
CA TYR A 365 18.20 0.99 -0.13
C TYR A 365 17.36 0.69 1.13
N GLU A 366 16.82 -0.53 1.28
CA GLU A 366 15.99 -0.92 2.42
C GLU A 366 16.75 -1.75 3.45
N VAL A 367 16.51 -1.47 4.73
CA VAL A 367 17.06 -2.24 5.85
C VAL A 367 16.63 -3.71 5.78
N GLY A 368 17.53 -4.64 6.14
CA GLY A 368 17.22 -6.05 6.27
C GLY A 368 16.53 -6.62 5.03
N ALA A 369 15.46 -7.38 5.24
CA ALA A 369 14.63 -7.96 4.17
C ALA A 369 13.82 -6.93 3.36
N GLY A 370 13.79 -5.67 3.80
CA GLY A 370 12.95 -4.61 3.29
C GLY A 370 11.46 -4.80 3.58
N THR A 371 10.67 -3.89 3.02
CA THR A 371 9.24 -3.71 3.28
C THR A 371 8.42 -3.38 2.04
N THR A 372 9.02 -2.83 0.97
CA THR A 372 8.29 -2.51 -0.27
C THR A 372 8.17 -3.69 -1.22
N ILE A 373 7.38 -3.55 -2.30
CA ILE A 373 7.12 -4.65 -3.25
C ILE A 373 8.40 -5.29 -3.81
N MET A 374 9.45 -4.53 -4.14
CA MET A 374 10.71 -5.08 -4.68
C MET A 374 11.65 -5.66 -3.61
N SER A 375 11.18 -5.76 -2.38
CA SER A 375 11.92 -6.37 -1.28
C SER A 375 11.57 -7.86 -1.11
N TYR A 376 12.26 -8.52 -0.19
CA TYR A 376 12.04 -9.91 0.20
C TYR A 376 11.44 -10.00 1.60
N ALA A 377 10.58 -9.03 1.94
CA ALA A 377 9.93 -8.94 3.23
C ALA A 377 9.31 -10.29 3.60
N GLY A 378 9.65 -10.83 4.77
CA GLY A 378 9.10 -12.06 5.36
C GLY A 378 9.77 -13.39 4.94
N ILE A 379 10.69 -13.39 3.97
CA ILE A 379 11.40 -14.62 3.51
C ILE A 379 12.92 -14.66 3.78
N CYS A 380 13.45 -13.75 4.59
CA CYS A 380 14.88 -13.64 4.92
C CYS A 380 15.21 -13.94 6.39
N GLY A 381 14.43 -14.82 7.03
CA GLY A 381 14.74 -15.33 8.37
C GLY A 381 14.73 -14.24 9.45
N GLU A 382 15.82 -14.13 10.21
CA GLU A 382 15.90 -13.17 11.33
C GLU A 382 15.97 -11.70 10.90
N GLN A 383 16.33 -11.43 9.65
CA GLN A 383 16.40 -10.08 9.07
C GLN A 383 15.03 -9.60 8.53
N ASN A 384 13.96 -10.37 8.74
CA ASN A 384 12.60 -9.96 8.40
C ASN A 384 12.15 -8.78 9.26
N ILE A 385 11.72 -7.70 8.61
CA ILE A 385 11.17 -6.49 9.25
C ILE A 385 9.64 -6.58 9.37
N THR A 386 9.00 -7.14 8.36
CA THR A 386 7.55 -7.37 8.26
C THR A 386 7.30 -8.75 7.66
N GLY A 387 6.08 -9.26 7.83
CA GLY A 387 5.67 -10.57 7.32
C GLY A 387 5.25 -10.56 5.85
N GLN A 388 4.87 -9.40 5.30
CA GLN A 388 4.49 -9.18 3.91
C GLN A 388 4.88 -7.76 3.48
N VAL A 389 4.99 -7.54 2.17
CA VAL A 389 5.28 -6.21 1.64
C VAL A 389 4.12 -5.26 1.92
N ASP A 390 4.44 -3.99 2.10
CA ASP A 390 3.48 -2.92 1.99
C ASP A 390 3.19 -2.67 0.49
N ASP A 391 1.94 -2.39 0.12
CA ASP A 391 1.43 -2.36 -1.28
C ASP A 391 1.89 -1.13 -2.09
N TYR A 392 3.18 -0.82 -2.09
CA TYR A 392 3.78 0.25 -2.90
C TYR A 392 5.23 -0.07 -3.23
N TYR A 393 5.77 0.66 -4.21
CA TYR A 393 7.15 0.53 -4.62
C TYR A 393 8.02 1.57 -3.91
N HIS A 394 9.24 1.16 -3.55
CA HIS A 394 10.27 2.11 -3.12
C HIS A 394 10.54 3.12 -4.23
N VAL A 395 10.86 4.37 -3.87
CA VAL A 395 11.16 5.44 -4.84
C VAL A 395 12.26 5.06 -5.84
N HIS A 396 13.23 4.24 -5.43
CA HIS A 396 14.24 3.69 -6.34
C HIS A 396 13.62 2.84 -7.46
N SER A 397 12.80 1.86 -7.09
CA SER A 397 12.10 0.99 -8.05
C SER A 397 11.19 1.79 -8.98
N LEU A 398 10.50 2.81 -8.47
CA LEU A 398 9.71 3.71 -9.32
C LEU A 398 10.56 4.38 -10.40
N ASN A 399 11.74 4.88 -10.03
CA ASN A 399 12.67 5.51 -10.97
C ASN A 399 13.17 4.52 -12.03
N GLU A 400 13.57 3.32 -11.64
CA GLU A 400 13.98 2.28 -12.59
C GLU A 400 12.85 1.91 -13.55
N MET A 401 11.63 1.72 -13.02
CA MET A 401 10.46 1.39 -13.84
C MET A 401 10.07 2.50 -14.79
N ALA A 402 10.24 3.76 -14.39
CA ALA A 402 10.02 4.90 -15.27
C ALA A 402 11.07 4.97 -16.38
N ALA A 403 12.32 4.68 -16.06
CA ALA A 403 13.39 4.59 -17.05
C ALA A 403 13.10 3.52 -18.11
N GLU A 404 12.62 2.34 -17.71
CA GLU A 404 12.26 1.31 -18.69
C GLU A 404 11.02 1.69 -19.52
N ILE A 405 9.98 2.30 -18.91
CA ILE A 405 8.82 2.79 -19.66
C ILE A 405 9.23 3.81 -20.73
N GLU A 406 10.17 4.70 -20.40
CA GLU A 406 10.69 5.70 -21.32
C GLU A 406 11.61 5.08 -22.38
N PHE A 407 12.48 4.15 -21.97
CA PHE A 407 13.32 3.38 -22.88
C PHE A 407 12.48 2.60 -23.91
N ALA A 408 11.46 1.88 -23.45
CA ALA A 408 10.56 1.12 -24.29
C ALA A 408 9.77 2.02 -25.25
N ARG A 409 9.34 3.21 -24.79
CA ARG A 409 8.71 4.23 -25.65
C ARG A 409 9.61 4.66 -26.80
N GLN A 410 10.90 4.85 -26.53
CA GLN A 410 11.86 5.32 -27.54
C GLN A 410 12.27 4.22 -28.53
N ASN A 411 12.30 2.96 -28.09
CA ASN A 411 12.90 1.86 -28.85
C ASN A 411 11.88 0.90 -29.47
N THR A 412 10.66 0.79 -28.94
CA THR A 412 9.61 -0.10 -29.45
C THR A 412 8.37 0.71 -29.85
N PRO A 413 8.23 1.07 -31.14
CA PRO A 413 7.02 1.72 -31.64
C PRO A 413 5.79 0.86 -31.33
N ASN A 414 4.77 1.45 -30.70
CA ASN A 414 3.54 0.81 -30.19
C ASN A 414 3.65 0.06 -28.86
N CYS A 415 4.75 0.22 -28.11
CA CYS A 415 4.81 -0.25 -26.73
C CYS A 415 3.83 0.54 -25.84
N GLY A 416 2.70 -0.10 -25.52
CA GLY A 416 1.62 0.52 -24.76
C GLY A 416 0.88 1.61 -25.54
N ILE A 417 -0.33 1.91 -25.07
CA ILE A 417 -1.21 2.94 -25.62
C ILE A 417 -1.24 4.11 -24.64
N ARG A 418 -0.74 5.27 -25.07
CA ARG A 418 -0.80 6.51 -24.29
C ARG A 418 -2.14 7.19 -24.49
N ILE A 419 -2.82 7.43 -23.39
CA ILE A 419 -4.11 8.09 -23.30
C ILE A 419 -3.86 9.46 -22.65
N ALA A 420 -4.06 10.51 -23.43
CA ALA A 420 -3.93 11.87 -22.93
C ALA A 420 -4.83 12.08 -21.71
N SER A 421 -4.25 12.63 -20.65
CA SER A 421 -4.95 12.99 -19.42
C SER A 421 -4.92 14.50 -19.20
N GLN A 422 -5.77 14.98 -18.31
CA GLN A 422 -5.69 16.34 -17.74
C GLN A 422 -4.95 16.34 -16.39
N ASN A 423 -4.45 15.17 -15.96
CA ASN A 423 -3.65 15.04 -14.75
C ASN A 423 -2.26 15.63 -14.96
N THR A 424 -1.74 16.28 -13.94
CA THR A 424 -0.39 16.85 -13.94
C THR A 424 0.38 16.35 -12.74
N HIS A 425 1.68 16.12 -12.89
CA HIS A 425 2.50 15.68 -11.76
C HIS A 425 2.47 16.70 -10.62
N PRO A 426 2.39 16.23 -9.36
CA PRO A 426 2.54 17.10 -8.20
C PRO A 426 3.94 17.73 -8.16
N GLN A 427 4.14 18.66 -7.24
CA GLN A 427 5.45 19.17 -6.86
C GLN A 427 5.77 18.68 -5.45
N ALA A 428 6.97 18.16 -5.26
CA ALA A 428 7.52 17.79 -3.96
C ALA A 428 8.63 18.77 -3.57
N ASN A 429 8.69 19.12 -2.30
CA ASN A 429 9.76 19.92 -1.71
C ASN A 429 10.15 19.27 -0.38
N ALA A 430 11.36 18.72 -0.30
CA ALA A 430 11.89 18.04 0.87
C ALA A 430 12.37 19.02 1.96
N GLY A 431 12.40 20.32 1.67
CA GLY A 431 12.86 21.36 2.58
C GLY A 431 14.38 21.55 2.55
N ASN A 432 14.94 22.08 3.64
CA ASN A 432 16.37 22.34 3.75
C ASN A 432 17.15 21.10 4.20
N ASP A 433 18.44 21.09 3.91
CA ASP A 433 19.40 20.21 4.57
C ASP A 433 19.64 20.63 6.02
N TYR A 434 19.94 19.67 6.90
CA TYR A 434 20.17 19.91 8.32
C TYR A 434 21.42 19.22 8.85
N ILE A 435 21.99 19.77 9.93
CA ILE A 435 23.04 19.15 10.71
C ILE A 435 22.49 18.82 12.09
N ILE A 436 22.54 17.55 12.49
CA ILE A 436 22.03 17.08 13.80
C ILE A 436 23.11 16.36 14.60
N PRO A 437 23.01 16.38 15.95
CA PRO A 437 23.83 15.49 16.78
C PRO A 437 23.44 14.02 16.58
N ALA A 438 24.41 13.11 16.74
CA ALA A 438 24.16 11.67 16.79
C ALA A 438 23.19 11.29 17.94
N ASN A 439 22.60 10.10 17.86
CA ASN A 439 21.62 9.57 18.83
C ASN A 439 20.38 10.46 19.05
N THR A 440 20.00 11.23 18.03
CA THR A 440 18.92 12.21 18.15
C THR A 440 17.74 11.85 17.26
N PRO A 441 16.55 11.61 17.83
CA PRO A 441 15.32 11.50 17.05
C PRO A 441 15.03 12.79 16.28
N PHE A 442 14.57 12.65 15.04
CA PHE A 442 14.26 13.78 14.18
C PHE A 442 12.92 13.58 13.46
N ILE A 443 12.44 14.68 12.88
CA ILE A 443 11.21 14.71 12.09
C ILE A 443 11.57 15.35 10.76
N LEU A 444 11.27 14.66 9.67
CA LEU A 444 11.34 15.27 8.34
C LEU A 444 9.94 15.78 7.97
N THR A 445 9.88 16.99 7.44
CA THR A 445 8.63 17.65 7.02
C THR A 445 8.84 18.16 5.61
N GLY A 446 8.07 17.63 4.66
CA GLY A 446 8.05 18.12 3.30
C GLY A 446 6.89 19.09 3.06
N GLU A 447 6.87 19.66 1.87
CA GLU A 447 5.76 20.44 1.34
C GLU A 447 5.42 19.97 -0.06
N ALA A 448 4.15 20.06 -0.43
CA ALA A 448 3.72 19.68 -1.78
C ALA A 448 2.61 20.59 -2.29
N THR A 449 2.53 20.68 -3.61
CA THR A 449 1.44 21.35 -4.32
C THR A 449 1.04 20.53 -5.53
N ASP A 450 -0.22 20.61 -5.93
CA ASP A 450 -0.71 20.01 -7.15
C ASP A 450 -1.54 21.03 -7.94
N ALA A 451 -1.39 21.06 -9.26
CA ALA A 451 -2.19 21.94 -10.10
C ALA A 451 -3.65 21.44 -10.23
N ASN A 452 -3.87 20.14 -10.07
CA ASN A 452 -5.16 19.49 -9.96
C ASN A 452 -5.66 19.56 -8.50
N THR A 453 -6.22 20.72 -8.10
CA THR A 453 -6.57 21.03 -6.69
C THR A 453 -7.63 20.12 -6.04
N THR A 454 -8.23 19.20 -6.79
CA THR A 454 -9.21 18.22 -6.26
C THR A 454 -8.56 16.92 -5.82
N ASP A 455 -7.30 16.72 -6.15
CA ASP A 455 -6.62 15.46 -5.91
C ASP A 455 -6.18 15.38 -4.45
N THR A 456 -6.27 14.18 -3.88
CA THR A 456 -5.84 13.92 -2.51
C THR A 456 -4.41 13.41 -2.58
N LEU A 457 -3.48 14.13 -1.96
CA LEU A 457 -2.06 13.78 -1.99
C LEU A 457 -1.70 12.79 -0.88
N THR A 458 -0.82 11.84 -1.18
CA THR A 458 -0.17 10.96 -0.21
C THR A 458 1.35 11.11 -0.28
N TYR A 459 2.02 10.80 0.83
CA TYR A 459 3.41 11.19 1.08
C TYR A 459 4.24 10.05 1.65
N SER A 460 5.45 9.82 1.11
CA SER A 460 6.46 8.93 1.71
C SER A 460 7.78 9.66 1.93
N TRP A 461 8.46 9.30 3.01
CA TRP A 461 9.83 9.70 3.31
C TRP A 461 10.66 8.43 3.37
N GLU A 462 11.64 8.29 2.49
CA GLU A 462 12.40 7.06 2.27
C GLU A 462 13.89 7.37 2.39
N GLN A 463 14.63 6.56 3.14
CA GLN A 463 16.09 6.69 3.18
C GLN A 463 16.67 6.22 1.84
N TYR A 464 17.68 6.92 1.35
CA TYR A 464 18.26 6.73 0.03
C TYR A 464 19.79 6.57 0.11
N ASP A 465 20.24 5.74 1.06
CA ASP A 465 21.64 5.43 1.29
C ASP A 465 21.93 3.96 0.97
N LEU A 466 22.91 3.73 0.09
CA LEU A 466 23.49 2.40 -0.12
C LEU A 466 24.55 2.12 0.94
N GLY A 467 24.87 0.84 1.14
CA GLY A 467 25.95 0.46 2.03
C GLY A 467 26.30 -1.01 1.99
N THR A 468 27.10 -1.41 2.97
CA THR A 468 27.53 -2.78 3.17
C THR A 468 26.32 -3.69 3.46
N ALA A 469 26.36 -4.90 2.90
CA ALA A 469 25.33 -5.91 3.12
C ALA A 469 25.28 -6.34 4.60
N THR A 470 24.09 -6.61 5.12
CA THR A 470 23.88 -7.06 6.51
C THR A 470 23.61 -8.57 6.56
N SER A 471 24.05 -9.23 7.63
CA SER A 471 24.00 -10.69 7.76
C SER A 471 23.30 -11.19 9.02
N SER A 472 22.82 -10.28 9.86
CA SER A 472 22.07 -10.59 11.07
C SER A 472 21.12 -9.46 11.43
N LYS A 473 20.14 -9.75 12.28
CA LYS A 473 19.27 -8.69 12.83
C LYS A 473 20.08 -7.62 13.59
N LEU A 474 21.16 -8.04 14.27
CA LEU A 474 22.02 -7.10 14.99
C LEU A 474 22.75 -6.16 14.02
N ASP A 475 23.17 -6.66 12.85
CA ASP A 475 23.79 -5.84 11.81
C ASP A 475 22.78 -4.81 11.29
N ASP A 476 21.54 -5.22 11.03
CA ASP A 476 20.44 -4.33 10.60
C ASP A 476 20.13 -3.21 11.61
N GLU A 477 20.35 -3.48 12.90
CA GLU A 477 20.09 -2.54 13.99
C GLU A 477 21.33 -1.72 14.41
N THR A 478 22.48 -1.88 13.75
CA THR A 478 23.75 -1.21 14.09
C THR A 478 24.15 -0.18 13.03
N ASP A 479 24.37 1.06 13.45
CA ASP A 479 24.97 2.07 12.57
C ASP A 479 26.49 1.86 12.44
N ASN A 480 26.91 1.31 11.30
CA ASN A 480 28.33 1.09 10.95
C ASN A 480 28.96 2.26 10.16
N GLY A 481 28.24 3.37 9.99
CA GLY A 481 28.69 4.53 9.22
C GLY A 481 28.28 4.54 7.75
N ASP A 482 27.60 3.49 7.26
CA ASP A 482 27.04 3.38 5.91
C ASP A 482 25.68 2.67 5.91
N GLY A 483 25.03 2.62 4.74
CA GLY A 483 23.81 1.83 4.53
C GLY A 483 22.52 2.39 5.14
N PRO A 484 21.40 1.70 4.90
CA PRO A 484 20.11 2.12 5.42
C PRO A 484 19.99 1.80 6.91
N LEU A 485 19.38 2.72 7.66
CA LEU A 485 19.07 2.63 9.09
C LEU A 485 17.55 2.65 9.36
N PHE A 486 16.76 3.21 8.43
CA PHE A 486 15.32 3.38 8.56
C PHE A 486 14.58 2.65 7.44
N ARG A 487 13.70 1.73 7.83
CA ARG A 487 12.81 0.97 6.94
C ARG A 487 11.91 1.92 6.14
N SER A 488 11.40 1.45 5.02
CA SER A 488 10.34 2.17 4.32
C SER A 488 9.00 2.01 5.05
N LEU A 489 8.08 2.96 4.83
CA LEU A 489 6.72 2.96 5.39
C LEU A 489 5.72 3.38 4.32
N SER A 490 4.54 2.76 4.32
CA SER A 490 3.46 3.07 3.38
C SER A 490 3.16 4.58 3.30
N PRO A 491 2.78 5.09 2.12
CA PRO A 491 2.41 6.49 1.95
C PRO A 491 1.35 6.90 2.97
N SER A 492 1.55 8.07 3.59
CA SER A 492 0.66 8.62 4.61
C SER A 492 -0.12 9.82 4.08
N ASN A 493 -1.16 10.24 4.81
CA ASN A 493 -1.96 11.43 4.47
C ASN A 493 -1.33 12.75 4.94
N GLY A 494 -0.09 12.73 5.46
CA GLY A 494 0.61 13.91 5.94
C GLY A 494 2.06 13.96 5.49
N PRO A 495 2.65 15.16 5.32
CA PRO A 495 3.99 15.29 4.76
C PRO A 495 5.12 15.07 5.78
N GLN A 496 4.80 14.56 6.98
CA GLN A 496 5.73 14.44 8.10
C GLN A 496 6.03 12.97 8.43
N ARG A 497 7.31 12.64 8.62
CA ARG A 497 7.74 11.35 9.16
C ARG A 497 8.65 11.53 10.37
N TYR A 498 8.39 10.74 11.41
CA TYR A 498 9.21 10.64 12.62
C TYR A 498 10.24 9.53 12.46
N PHE A 499 11.47 9.79 12.92
CA PHE A 499 12.59 8.86 12.90
C PHE A 499 13.16 8.72 14.31
N PRO A 500 13.04 7.55 14.97
CA PRO A 500 12.31 6.37 14.53
C PRO A 500 10.78 6.59 14.50
N LYS A 501 10.05 5.68 13.83
CA LYS A 501 8.57 5.65 13.91
C LYS A 501 8.10 5.62 15.37
N LYS A 502 7.17 6.52 15.71
CA LYS A 502 6.55 6.57 17.05
C LYS A 502 5.70 5.32 17.31
N ILE A 503 6.21 4.38 18.09
CA ILE A 503 5.39 3.44 18.86
C ILE A 503 5.11 4.12 20.20
N SER A 504 3.87 4.07 20.72
CA SER A 504 3.39 4.88 21.87
C SER A 504 4.46 5.19 22.94
N ALA A 505 4.48 6.39 23.55
CA ALA A 505 5.55 6.79 24.49
C ALA A 505 5.63 5.93 25.78
N LEU A 506 4.74 4.95 25.95
CA LEU A 506 4.82 3.91 26.98
C LEU A 506 5.86 2.81 26.65
N GLN A 507 6.31 2.70 25.39
CA GLN A 507 7.30 1.74 24.93
C GLN A 507 8.36 2.47 24.10
N ARG A 508 9.52 2.79 24.72
CA ARG A 508 10.70 3.35 24.02
C ARG A 508 11.45 2.30 23.20
N LEU A 509 10.75 1.32 22.61
CA LEU A 509 11.37 0.30 21.78
C LEU A 509 11.37 0.82 20.34
N THR A 510 12.55 0.89 19.73
CA THR A 510 12.67 0.99 18.28
C THR A 510 12.11 -0.28 17.67
N SER A 511 11.26 -0.17 16.65
CA SER A 511 10.94 -1.31 15.80
C SER A 511 12.17 -1.71 15.00
N ASN A 512 12.28 -3.00 14.64
CA ASN A 512 13.33 -3.49 13.75
C ASN A 512 13.41 -2.61 12.49
N GLY A 513 14.63 -2.22 12.11
CA GLY A 513 14.90 -1.31 11.00
C GLY A 513 14.55 0.16 11.25
N GLU A 514 14.62 0.65 12.48
CA GLU A 514 14.46 2.09 12.80
C GLU A 514 15.58 2.54 13.75
N THR A 515 16.83 2.39 13.31
CA THR A 515 18.03 2.67 14.12
C THR A 515 18.44 4.14 14.02
N LEU A 516 18.68 4.77 15.18
CA LEU A 516 19.24 6.13 15.19
C LEU A 516 20.70 6.11 14.74
N PRO A 517 21.13 7.11 13.95
CA PRO A 517 22.54 7.23 13.59
C PRO A 517 23.38 7.55 14.84
N THR A 518 24.49 6.85 14.98
CA THR A 518 25.43 6.95 16.12
C THR A 518 26.81 7.43 15.70
N THR A 519 27.07 7.50 14.40
CA THR A 519 28.37 7.87 13.81
C THR A 519 28.31 9.20 13.06
N ASN A 520 29.48 9.78 12.74
CA ASN A 520 29.56 10.92 11.83
C ASN A 520 29.29 10.45 10.41
N ARG A 521 28.15 10.85 9.82
CA ARG A 521 27.75 10.44 8.46
C ARG A 521 26.69 11.37 7.88
N ASP A 522 26.61 11.39 6.56
CA ASP A 522 25.46 11.96 5.86
C ASP A 522 24.40 10.87 5.69
N LEU A 523 23.14 11.24 5.89
CA LEU A 523 21.96 10.44 5.56
C LEU A 523 21.21 11.15 4.45
N ASN A 524 20.85 10.43 3.40
CA ASN A 524 20.11 10.97 2.27
C ASN A 524 18.66 10.49 2.35
N PHE A 525 17.71 11.40 2.15
CA PHE A 525 16.29 11.08 2.18
C PHE A 525 15.58 11.59 0.92
N GLN A 526 14.62 10.81 0.44
CA GLN A 526 13.70 11.17 -0.63
C GLN A 526 12.31 11.41 -0.06
N PHE A 527 11.73 12.56 -0.39
CA PHE A 527 10.34 12.90 -0.11
C PHE A 527 9.51 12.72 -1.36
N THR A 528 8.66 11.69 -1.41
CA THR A 528 7.83 11.38 -2.57
C THR A 528 6.37 11.75 -2.31
N VAL A 529 5.77 12.45 -3.27
CA VAL A 529 4.37 12.89 -3.28
C VAL A 529 3.66 12.17 -4.43
N ARG A 530 2.47 11.62 -4.15
CA ARG A 530 1.58 10.98 -5.12
C ARG A 530 0.26 11.73 -5.18
N ASP A 531 -0.24 11.96 -6.39
CA ASP A 531 -1.57 12.55 -6.61
C ASP A 531 -2.72 11.53 -6.50
N ASN A 532 -2.38 10.23 -6.46
CA ASN A 532 -3.29 9.09 -6.52
C ASN A 532 -4.12 8.99 -7.82
N GLN A 533 -3.72 9.74 -8.84
CA GLN A 533 -4.27 9.79 -10.20
C GLN A 533 -3.24 9.34 -11.25
N GLY A 534 -2.09 8.85 -10.80
CA GLY A 534 -1.01 8.26 -11.60
C GLY A 534 0.20 9.14 -11.79
N GLY A 535 0.24 10.31 -11.16
CA GLY A 535 1.40 11.19 -11.11
C GLY A 535 2.08 11.16 -9.75
N SER A 536 3.41 11.20 -9.78
CA SER A 536 4.24 11.38 -8.60
C SER A 536 5.41 12.32 -8.86
N ALA A 537 5.95 12.87 -7.77
CA ALA A 537 7.14 13.70 -7.75
C ALA A 537 7.92 13.42 -6.46
N SER A 538 9.23 13.63 -6.49
CA SER A 538 10.07 13.52 -5.30
C SER A 538 11.16 14.56 -5.32
N ASP A 539 11.61 14.90 -4.12
CA ASP A 539 12.70 15.81 -3.88
C ASP A 539 13.62 15.22 -2.80
N GLN A 540 14.91 15.56 -2.84
CA GLN A 540 15.91 15.01 -1.95
C GLN A 540 16.32 16.04 -0.91
N MET A 541 16.58 15.58 0.31
CA MET A 541 17.30 16.35 1.32
C MET A 541 18.39 15.51 2.00
N GLN A 542 19.39 16.19 2.54
CA GLN A 542 20.49 15.60 3.27
C GLN A 542 20.46 15.99 4.75
N LEU A 543 20.74 14.99 5.59
CA LEU A 543 20.89 15.15 7.02
C LEU A 543 22.31 14.74 7.43
N THR A 544 23.14 15.72 7.79
CA THR A 544 24.49 15.47 8.29
C THR A 544 24.46 15.19 9.79
N VAL A 545 24.91 14.01 10.19
CA VAL A 545 24.98 13.59 11.59
C VAL A 545 26.38 13.83 12.13
N ILE A 546 26.45 14.42 13.33
CA ILE A 546 27.70 14.69 14.02
C ILE A 546 27.67 14.09 15.42
N ASP A 547 28.60 13.16 15.67
CA ASP A 547 28.84 12.65 17.01
C ASP A 547 29.66 13.68 17.81
N THR A 548 28.98 14.37 18.73
CA THR A 548 29.59 15.32 19.66
C THR A 548 30.18 14.63 20.90
N GLY A 549 30.09 13.30 20.98
CA GLY A 549 30.53 12.48 22.11
C GLY A 549 29.56 12.46 23.29
N THR A 550 28.41 13.15 23.20
CA THR A 550 27.37 13.16 24.24
C THR A 550 26.00 13.40 23.59
N ALA A 551 24.94 12.73 24.05
CA ALA A 551 23.60 12.90 23.49
C ALA A 551 22.90 14.17 24.02
N PHE A 552 22.13 14.83 23.15
CA PHE A 552 21.19 15.87 23.57
C PHE A 552 19.98 15.20 24.24
N GLU A 553 19.77 15.44 25.53
CA GLU A 553 18.75 14.74 26.31
C GLU A 553 18.11 15.66 27.35
N VAL A 554 16.78 15.59 27.48
CA VAL A 554 16.04 16.21 28.58
C VAL A 554 16.30 15.45 29.88
N THR A 555 16.92 16.11 30.84
CA THR A 555 17.32 15.52 32.14
C THR A 555 16.34 15.83 33.26
N SER A 556 15.51 16.86 33.12
CA SER A 556 14.41 17.18 34.04
C SER A 556 13.29 17.92 33.29
N PRO A 557 12.01 17.63 33.55
CA PRO A 557 11.45 16.69 34.52
C PRO A 557 11.72 15.21 34.18
N ALA A 558 11.94 14.38 35.20
CA ALA A 558 11.94 12.93 35.07
C ALA A 558 10.51 12.37 35.09
N ARG A 559 10.34 11.16 34.55
CA ARG A 559 9.02 10.52 34.34
C ARG A 559 8.13 10.45 35.59
N ASN A 560 8.72 10.35 36.77
CA ASN A 560 8.02 10.17 38.04
C ASN A 560 8.05 11.43 38.91
N ASP A 561 8.49 12.57 38.37
CA ASP A 561 8.52 13.83 39.11
C ASP A 561 7.10 14.34 39.32
N VAL A 562 6.86 14.88 40.52
CA VAL A 562 5.61 15.52 40.92
C VAL A 562 5.90 16.96 41.28
N TYR A 563 5.23 17.89 40.60
CA TYR A 563 5.43 19.32 40.81
C TYR A 563 4.24 19.93 41.53
N THR A 564 4.50 20.63 42.63
CA THR A 564 3.50 21.38 43.41
C THR A 564 3.69 22.90 43.31
N SER A 565 4.65 23.35 42.50
CA SER A 565 5.01 24.75 42.26
C SER A 565 5.12 25.04 40.76
N ASN A 566 4.77 26.26 40.36
CA ASN A 566 4.86 26.77 38.99
C ASN A 566 5.49 28.19 39.05
N PRO A 567 6.51 28.53 38.24
CA PRO A 567 7.12 27.77 37.15
C PRO A 567 7.94 26.56 37.61
N ILE A 568 8.15 25.61 36.70
CA ILE A 568 9.10 24.50 36.88
C ILE A 568 10.39 24.77 36.08
N THR A 569 11.48 24.09 36.46
CA THR A 569 12.71 24.08 35.65
C THR A 569 12.67 22.87 34.71
N VAL A 570 12.86 23.13 33.43
CA VAL A 570 13.19 22.11 32.43
C VAL A 570 14.69 22.20 32.19
N ALA A 571 15.38 21.07 32.29
CA ALA A 571 16.83 20.98 32.12
C ALA A 571 17.18 19.92 31.06
N TRP A 572 18.26 20.15 30.33
CA TRP A 572 18.75 19.25 29.29
C TRP A 572 20.27 19.31 29.15
N THR A 573 20.84 18.27 28.56
CA THR A 573 22.24 18.25 28.15
C THR A 573 22.38 18.98 26.82
N VAL A 574 23.15 20.08 26.79
CA VAL A 574 23.36 20.87 25.55
C VAL A 574 24.14 20.08 24.48
N ALA A 575 25.01 19.15 24.91
CA ALA A 575 25.69 18.21 24.02
C ALA A 575 26.49 18.85 22.87
N GLY A 576 27.00 20.07 23.07
CA GLY A 576 27.75 20.82 22.04
C GLY A 576 26.92 21.27 20.84
N THR A 577 25.59 21.09 20.90
CA THR A 577 24.67 21.47 19.81
C THR A 577 24.60 22.99 19.58
N ASP A 578 24.95 23.77 20.60
CA ASP A 578 25.01 25.23 20.57
C ASP A 578 26.26 25.78 19.84
N GLN A 579 27.19 24.90 19.46
CA GLN A 579 28.44 25.27 18.78
C GLN A 579 28.45 24.82 17.32
N ALA A 580 29.31 25.43 16.50
CA ALA A 580 29.50 25.02 15.13
C ALA A 580 30.00 23.56 15.06
N PRO A 581 29.52 22.75 14.10
CA PRO A 581 28.71 23.17 12.95
C PRO A 581 27.18 23.02 13.13
N ILE A 582 26.69 22.47 14.24
CA ILE A 582 25.24 22.35 14.52
C ILE A 582 24.61 23.74 14.77
N ASN A 583 25.26 24.56 15.61
CA ASN A 583 24.94 25.97 15.85
C ASN A 583 23.47 26.25 16.25
N CYS A 584 22.87 25.35 17.01
CA CYS A 584 21.54 25.50 17.59
C CYS A 584 21.60 26.38 18.85
N THR A 585 21.58 27.70 18.67
CA THR A 585 21.77 28.66 19.79
C THR A 585 20.54 28.82 20.69
N THR A 586 19.37 28.37 20.25
CA THR A 586 18.11 28.49 20.98
C THR A 586 17.25 27.25 20.78
N VAL A 587 16.41 26.94 21.78
CA VAL A 587 15.47 25.81 21.75
C VAL A 587 14.04 26.27 22.06
N ASP A 588 13.08 25.47 21.62
CA ASP A 588 11.68 25.54 22.03
C ASP A 588 11.40 24.43 23.06
N ILE A 589 10.47 24.70 23.98
CA ILE A 589 10.06 23.73 25.01
C ILE A 589 8.57 23.50 24.86
N GLU A 590 8.20 22.25 24.60
CA GLU A 590 6.82 21.89 24.29
C GLU A 590 6.34 20.74 25.17
N LEU A 591 5.05 20.76 25.47
CA LEU A 591 4.36 19.80 26.32
C LEU A 591 3.33 19.03 25.49
N SER A 592 3.39 17.72 25.62
CA SER A 592 2.31 16.85 25.19
C SER A 592 1.25 16.76 26.28
N ASN A 593 -0.01 17.03 25.92
CA ASN A 593 -1.18 16.83 26.78
C ASN A 593 -1.81 15.44 26.62
N ASN A 594 -1.19 14.54 25.83
CA ASN A 594 -1.57 13.14 25.68
C ASN A 594 -0.41 12.21 26.05
N THR A 595 -0.52 10.93 25.69
CA THR A 595 0.49 9.89 25.91
C THR A 595 1.79 10.07 25.12
N GLY A 596 2.12 11.28 24.62
CA GLY A 596 3.41 11.61 24.00
C GLY A 596 3.39 11.57 22.47
N GLY A 597 2.20 11.55 21.86
CA GLY A 597 2.03 11.47 20.41
C GLY A 597 2.13 12.84 19.72
N THR A 598 1.63 13.89 20.37
CA THR A 598 1.59 15.26 19.82
C THR A 598 1.98 16.25 20.90
N TYR A 599 2.65 17.34 20.53
CA TYR A 599 3.11 18.39 21.46
C TYR A 599 2.40 19.72 21.17
N PRO A 600 1.08 19.84 21.43
CA PRO A 600 0.30 21.00 21.02
C PRO A 600 0.55 22.25 21.88
N LEU A 601 1.19 22.11 23.04
CA LEU A 601 1.40 23.21 23.98
C LEU A 601 2.86 23.65 23.96
N ARG A 602 3.12 24.86 23.45
CA ARG A 602 4.43 25.49 23.59
C ARG A 602 4.53 26.17 24.96
N LEU A 603 5.46 25.72 25.79
CA LEU A 603 5.71 26.27 27.12
C LEU A 603 6.72 27.43 27.09
N ALA A 604 7.71 27.35 26.21
CA ALA A 604 8.66 28.43 25.93
C ALA A 604 9.15 28.35 24.48
N ALA A 605 9.56 29.49 23.93
CA ALA A 605 10.07 29.58 22.56
C ALA A 605 11.37 30.37 22.53
N ASN A 606 12.29 29.99 21.65
CA ASN A 606 13.57 30.66 21.42
C ASN A 606 14.36 30.95 22.71
N VAL A 607 14.34 30.03 23.68
CA VAL A 607 15.16 30.17 24.90
C VAL A 607 16.61 29.80 24.60
N PRO A 608 17.62 30.42 25.24
CA PRO A 608 19.01 30.06 24.99
C PRO A 608 19.27 28.57 25.21
N ASN A 609 20.01 27.94 24.29
CA ASN A 609 20.42 26.54 24.42
C ASN A 609 21.58 26.41 25.42
N ASN A 610 21.30 26.67 26.70
CA ASN A 610 22.29 26.72 27.78
C ASN A 610 22.04 25.66 28.88
N GLY A 611 21.15 24.70 28.61
CA GLY A 611 20.90 23.53 29.44
C GLY A 611 19.76 23.67 30.45
N SER A 612 19.11 24.82 30.56
CA SER A 612 17.88 24.94 31.35
C SER A 612 17.03 26.16 31.03
N ALA A 613 15.72 26.05 31.27
CA ALA A 613 14.81 27.19 31.27
C ALA A 613 13.68 27.00 32.29
N LEU A 614 13.15 28.12 32.80
CA LEU A 614 11.93 28.14 33.59
C LEU A 614 10.72 28.19 32.66
N VAL A 615 9.76 27.30 32.88
CA VAL A 615 8.53 27.23 32.09
C VAL A 615 7.30 27.21 32.98
N ASN A 616 6.21 27.81 32.50
CA ASN A 616 4.93 27.76 33.18
C ASN A 616 4.11 26.60 32.63
N LEU A 617 3.74 25.66 33.50
CA LEU A 617 2.78 24.63 33.17
C LEU A 617 1.38 25.23 33.08
N PRO A 618 0.51 24.75 32.16
CA PRO A 618 -0.88 25.18 32.09
C PRO A 618 -1.62 24.85 33.41
N ASN A 619 -2.59 25.68 33.79
CA ASN A 619 -3.46 25.40 34.94
C ASN A 619 -4.36 24.21 34.61
N THR A 620 -4.32 23.18 35.44
CA THR A 620 -5.08 21.94 35.22
C THR A 620 -5.81 21.52 36.49
N ASP A 621 -7.03 21.01 36.34
CA ASP A 621 -8.00 20.81 37.43
C ASP A 621 -7.71 19.60 38.36
N GLY A 622 -6.49 19.07 38.36
CA GLY A 622 -6.08 17.91 39.15
C GLY A 622 -4.64 17.48 38.85
N GLU A 623 -4.09 16.59 39.68
CA GLU A 623 -2.72 16.02 39.57
C GLU A 623 -2.45 15.47 38.15
N GLN A 624 -1.87 16.29 37.29
CA GLN A 624 -1.45 15.84 35.97
C GLN A 624 -0.09 15.19 36.05
N ARG A 625 0.00 13.96 35.55
CA ARG A 625 1.27 13.30 35.29
C ARG A 625 1.89 14.01 34.07
N PHE A 626 2.86 14.89 34.31
CA PHE A 626 3.55 15.70 33.29
C PHE A 626 4.55 14.86 32.46
N GLN A 627 4.03 13.85 31.76
CA GLN A 627 4.85 12.72 31.31
C GLN A 627 5.69 12.96 30.05
N ASN A 628 5.52 14.08 29.34
CA ASN A 628 6.03 14.22 27.97
C ASN A 628 6.38 15.69 27.62
N ILE A 629 7.45 16.24 28.23
CA ILE A 629 8.10 17.48 27.74
C ILE A 629 9.12 17.11 26.67
N ARG A 630 9.21 17.90 25.60
CA ARG A 630 10.33 17.87 24.64
C ARG A 630 11.02 19.24 24.58
N VAL A 631 12.32 19.20 24.32
CA VAL A 631 13.14 20.35 23.97
C VAL A 631 13.59 20.14 22.54
N VAL A 632 13.29 21.08 21.65
CA VAL A 632 13.50 20.97 20.19
C VAL A 632 14.17 22.19 19.61
#